data_AF-A0A1M4E3Y1-F1
#
_entry.id   AF-A0A1M4E3Y1-F1
#
_cell.length_a   1.000
_cell.length_b   1.000
_cell.length_c   1.000
_cell.angle_alpha   90.00
_cell.angle_beta   90.00
_cell.angle_gamma   90.00
#
_symmetry.space_group_name_H-M   'P 1'
#
loop_
_entity.id
_entity.type
_entity.pdbx_description
1 polymer ?
#
loop_
_entity_poly.entity_id
_entity_poly.type
_entity_poly.pdbx_seq_one_letter_code
_entity_poly.pdbx_strand_id
1 'polypeptide(L)'
;MPGPPATDEQLADTALIRLSWEEPEVFAGVFDRHAPLLHRYAARRLGPDAAEDVVSETFLAAFQHRHRYDVTQDDARPWLYGIASKVIGKRRRAEITRYRAYARSGVPPAEPSGGLVEDGVTTLAVNLPLVAALAALQARDRDVLLLVAWAELTYEEVAQALDIPVGTVRSRLNRARKKVRQALDRTSKTRRGGQDDE
;
A
#
# COMPACT_ATOMS: atom_id res chain seq x y z
N MET A 1 -1.45 -2.39 -46.18
CA MET A 1 -2.38 -1.79 -45.19
C MET A 1 -1.59 -1.64 -43.91
N PRO A 2 -1.35 -0.43 -43.40
CA PRO A 2 -0.93 -0.29 -42.01
C PRO A 2 -2.05 -0.86 -41.13
N GLY A 3 -1.70 -1.66 -40.13
CA GLY A 3 -2.68 -2.22 -39.18
C GLY A 3 -3.42 -1.10 -38.44
N PRO A 4 -4.58 -1.41 -37.82
CA PRO A 4 -5.28 -0.44 -36.97
C PRO A 4 -4.32 0.11 -35.91
N PRO A 5 -4.42 1.40 -35.52
CA PRO A 5 -3.59 1.95 -34.45
C PRO A 5 -3.78 1.10 -33.20
N ALA A 6 -2.68 0.79 -32.51
CA ALA A 6 -2.75 0.06 -31.25
C ALA A 6 -3.66 0.82 -30.29
N THR A 7 -4.74 0.18 -29.85
CA THR A 7 -5.62 0.73 -28.82
C THR A 7 -4.83 0.91 -27.53
N ASP A 8 -5.13 1.93 -26.73
CA ASP A 8 -4.44 2.24 -25.46
C ASP A 8 -4.24 1.02 -24.54
N GLU A 9 -5.15 0.04 -24.61
CA GLU A 9 -5.09 -1.24 -23.91
C GLU A 9 -3.81 -2.05 -24.18
N GLN A 10 -3.20 -1.93 -25.36
CA GLN A 10 -2.01 -2.68 -25.78
C GLN A 10 -0.70 -1.93 -25.55
N LEU A 11 -0.76 -0.64 -25.21
CA LEU A 11 0.44 0.16 -24.95
C LEU A 11 0.99 -0.16 -23.56
N ALA A 12 2.32 -0.34 -23.48
CA ALA A 12 3.04 -0.42 -22.21
C ALA A 12 2.80 0.86 -21.38
N ASP A 13 2.90 0.77 -20.06
CA ASP A 13 2.66 1.94 -19.20
C ASP A 13 3.62 3.09 -19.54
N THR A 14 4.87 2.77 -19.90
CA THR A 14 5.86 3.77 -20.34
C THR A 14 5.35 4.60 -21.52
N ALA A 15 4.67 3.98 -22.48
CA ALA A 15 4.16 4.66 -23.67
C ALA A 15 2.99 5.58 -23.30
N LEU A 16 2.04 5.08 -22.50
CA LEU A 16 0.92 5.89 -22.01
C LEU A 16 1.40 7.08 -21.16
N ILE A 17 2.36 6.84 -20.26
CA ILE A 17 2.94 7.88 -19.40
C ILE A 17 3.67 8.92 -20.25
N ARG A 18 4.45 8.50 -21.25
CA ARG A 18 5.20 9.42 -22.12
C ARG A 18 4.28 10.25 -23.01
N LEU A 19 3.27 9.63 -23.64
CA LEU A 19 2.26 10.33 -24.43
C LEU A 19 1.51 11.35 -23.57
N SER A 20 1.21 11.01 -22.32
CA SER A 20 0.50 11.90 -21.40
C SER A 20 1.25 13.20 -21.03
N TRP A 21 2.51 13.36 -21.44
CA TRP A 21 3.22 14.62 -21.28
C TRP A 21 2.63 15.71 -22.17
N GLU A 22 2.22 15.35 -23.39
CA GLU A 22 1.60 16.25 -24.36
C GLU A 22 0.07 16.09 -24.40
N GLU A 23 -0.44 14.88 -24.18
CA GLU A 23 -1.87 14.52 -24.24
C GLU A 23 -2.35 13.98 -22.87
N PRO A 24 -2.61 14.85 -21.87
CA PRO A 24 -2.78 14.44 -20.48
C PRO A 24 -3.86 13.38 -20.23
N GLU A 25 -4.91 13.36 -21.04
CA GLU A 25 -6.00 12.38 -21.05
C GLU A 25 -5.52 10.95 -21.26
N VAL A 26 -4.42 10.72 -21.97
CA VAL A 26 -3.84 9.38 -22.21
C VAL A 26 -3.39 8.72 -20.90
N PHE A 27 -3.15 9.51 -19.85
CA PHE A 27 -2.85 8.97 -18.52
C PHE A 27 -4.01 8.14 -17.94
N ALA A 28 -5.25 8.34 -18.41
CA ALA A 28 -6.40 7.55 -17.99
C ALA A 28 -6.19 6.05 -18.21
N GLY A 29 -5.47 5.64 -19.27
CA GLY A 29 -5.16 4.23 -19.49
C GLY A 29 -4.30 3.61 -18.38
N VAL A 30 -3.39 4.39 -17.77
CA VAL A 30 -2.59 3.96 -16.60
C VAL A 30 -3.49 3.87 -15.36
N PHE A 31 -4.42 4.82 -15.20
CA PHE A 31 -5.40 4.81 -14.12
C PHE A 31 -6.29 3.56 -14.19
N ASP A 32 -6.95 3.33 -15.32
CA ASP A 32 -7.89 2.23 -15.51
C ASP A 32 -7.22 0.87 -15.28
N ARG A 33 -5.98 0.72 -15.73
CA ARG A 33 -5.19 -0.51 -15.57
C ARG A 33 -4.82 -0.81 -14.12
N HIS A 34 -4.44 0.21 -13.33
CA HIS A 34 -3.80 0.01 -12.03
C HIS A 34 -4.66 0.37 -10.81
N ALA A 35 -5.66 1.24 -10.97
CA ALA A 35 -6.52 1.69 -9.87
C ALA A 35 -7.23 0.52 -9.15
N PRO A 36 -7.77 -0.51 -9.83
CA PRO A 36 -8.41 -1.64 -9.14
C PRO A 36 -7.44 -2.43 -8.25
N LEU A 37 -6.21 -2.64 -8.70
CA LEU A 37 -5.17 -3.34 -7.92
C LEU A 37 -4.73 -2.51 -6.71
N LEU A 38 -4.49 -1.23 -6.94
CA LEU A 38 -4.08 -0.29 -5.90
C LEU A 38 -5.18 -0.11 -4.84
N HIS A 39 -6.44 -0.07 -5.27
CA HIS A 39 -7.60 -0.03 -4.37
C HIS A 39 -7.68 -1.28 -3.51
N ARG A 40 -7.60 -2.48 -4.09
CA ARG A 40 -7.58 -3.75 -3.33
C ARG A 40 -6.45 -3.77 -2.30
N TYR A 41 -5.26 -3.33 -2.70
CA TYR A 41 -4.12 -3.24 -1.81
C TYR A 41 -4.36 -2.25 -0.65
N ALA A 42 -4.85 -1.05 -0.94
CA ALA A 42 -5.11 -0.01 0.06
C ALA A 42 -6.24 -0.44 1.01
N ALA A 43 -7.33 -1.00 0.47
CA ALA A 43 -8.46 -1.52 1.25
C ALA A 43 -8.02 -2.61 2.23
N ARG A 44 -7.15 -3.52 1.79
CA ARG A 44 -6.60 -4.56 2.67
C ARG A 44 -5.67 -3.99 3.76
N ARG A 45 -5.06 -2.82 3.52
CA ARG A 45 -4.07 -2.20 4.41
C ARG A 45 -4.67 -1.20 5.39
N LEU A 46 -5.74 -0.52 5.01
CA LEU A 46 -6.33 0.59 5.77
C LEU A 46 -7.86 0.50 5.93
N GLY A 47 -8.53 -0.45 5.28
CA GLY A 47 -9.99 -0.50 5.18
C GLY A 47 -10.52 0.17 3.90
N PRO A 48 -11.76 -0.17 3.48
CA PRO A 48 -12.35 0.29 2.23
C PRO A 48 -12.48 1.82 2.16
N ASP A 49 -12.92 2.47 3.23
CA ASP A 49 -13.16 3.92 3.26
C ASP A 49 -11.89 4.74 2.98
N ALA A 50 -10.74 4.27 3.47
CA ALA A 50 -9.46 4.93 3.25
C ALA A 50 -8.84 4.60 1.87
N ALA A 51 -9.35 3.60 1.16
CA ALA A 51 -8.74 3.08 -0.06
C ALA A 51 -8.93 4.03 -1.25
N GLU A 52 -10.16 4.54 -1.45
CA GLU A 52 -10.50 5.48 -2.52
C GLU A 52 -9.64 6.74 -2.47
N ASP A 53 -9.47 7.24 -1.25
CA ASP A 53 -8.64 8.38 -0.90
C ASP A 53 -7.16 8.16 -1.24
N VAL A 54 -6.62 6.98 -0.89
CA VAL A 54 -5.23 6.61 -1.20
C VAL A 54 -5.03 6.48 -2.71
N VAL A 55 -5.98 5.87 -3.42
CA VAL A 55 -5.92 5.73 -4.88
C VAL A 55 -5.91 7.12 -5.52
N SER A 56 -6.86 7.98 -5.14
CA SER A 56 -6.98 9.35 -5.65
C SER A 56 -5.71 10.16 -5.42
N GLU A 57 -5.18 10.19 -4.19
CA GLU A 57 -3.92 10.88 -3.88
C GLU A 57 -2.73 10.29 -4.65
N THR A 58 -2.69 8.97 -4.83
CA THR A 58 -1.60 8.30 -5.55
C THR A 58 -1.60 8.70 -7.01
N PHE A 59 -2.75 8.63 -7.69
CA PHE A 59 -2.83 8.98 -9.11
C PHE A 59 -2.71 10.48 -9.35
N LEU A 60 -3.19 11.32 -8.43
CA LEU A 60 -2.93 12.76 -8.49
C LEU A 60 -1.42 13.05 -8.44
N ALA A 61 -0.71 12.46 -7.48
CA ALA A 61 0.74 12.63 -7.35
C ALA A 61 1.50 12.03 -8.55
N ALA A 62 1.07 10.86 -9.04
CA ALA A 62 1.64 10.23 -10.21
C ALA A 62 1.48 11.13 -11.45
N PHE A 63 0.27 11.63 -11.71
CA PHE A 63 -0.01 12.53 -12.82
C PHE A 63 0.82 13.82 -12.74
N GLN A 64 0.93 14.45 -11.57
CA GLN A 64 1.74 15.65 -11.38
C GLN A 64 3.25 15.42 -11.61
N HIS A 65 3.73 14.21 -11.32
CA HIS A 65 5.14 13.85 -11.39
C HIS A 65 5.48 12.89 -12.54
N ARG A 66 4.57 12.69 -13.50
CA ARG A 66 4.74 11.72 -14.60
C ARG A 66 5.96 11.98 -15.49
N HIS A 67 6.44 13.22 -15.56
CA HIS A 67 7.69 13.59 -16.24
C HIS A 67 8.95 13.04 -15.55
N ARG A 68 8.85 12.57 -14.30
CA ARG A 68 9.94 11.94 -13.54
C ARG A 68 9.89 10.41 -13.59
N TYR A 69 8.93 9.83 -14.29
CA TYR A 69 8.86 8.39 -14.46
C TYR A 69 10.10 7.90 -15.22
N ASP A 70 10.67 6.79 -14.77
CA ASP A 70 11.77 6.14 -15.47
C ASP A 70 11.23 5.42 -16.69
N VAL A 71 11.40 6.04 -17.86
CA VAL A 71 10.91 5.54 -19.14
C VAL A 71 11.58 4.23 -19.62
N THR A 72 12.60 3.75 -18.91
CA THR A 72 13.17 2.41 -19.15
C THR A 72 12.33 1.29 -18.54
N GLN A 73 11.34 1.63 -17.72
CA GLN A 73 10.44 0.70 -17.06
C GLN A 73 9.13 0.63 -17.85
N ASP A 74 8.76 -0.56 -18.33
CA ASP A 74 7.50 -0.74 -19.08
C ASP A 74 6.27 -0.84 -18.16
N ASP A 75 6.50 -1.18 -16.89
CA ASP A 75 5.49 -1.39 -15.86
C ASP A 75 5.54 -0.28 -14.80
N ALA A 76 4.43 0.43 -14.63
CA ALA A 76 4.31 1.52 -13.66
C ALA A 76 3.95 1.04 -12.25
N ARG A 77 3.59 -0.25 -12.06
CA ARG A 77 3.21 -0.79 -10.75
C ARG A 77 4.21 -0.44 -9.65
N PRO A 78 5.52 -0.70 -9.77
CA PRO A 78 6.47 -0.41 -8.69
C PRO A 78 6.48 1.07 -8.30
N TRP A 79 6.45 1.96 -9.30
CA TRP A 79 6.42 3.40 -9.09
C TRP A 79 5.13 3.85 -8.38
N LEU A 80 3.97 3.38 -8.83
CA LEU A 80 2.67 3.67 -8.22
C LEU A 80 2.59 3.17 -6.77
N TYR A 81 3.03 1.94 -6.49
CA TYR A 81 3.07 1.39 -5.14
C TYR A 81 4.07 2.12 -4.22
N GLY A 82 5.14 2.67 -4.79
CA GLY A 82 6.05 3.56 -4.09
C GLY A 82 5.39 4.87 -3.65
N ILE A 83 4.63 5.50 -4.54
CA ILE A 83 3.83 6.70 -4.24
C ILE A 83 2.77 6.36 -3.18
N ALA A 84 1.99 5.29 -3.38
CA ALA A 84 0.99 4.84 -2.42
C ALA A 84 1.58 4.57 -1.03
N SER A 85 2.77 3.97 -0.95
CA SER A 85 3.45 3.73 0.33
C SER A 85 3.81 5.04 1.05
N LYS A 86 4.18 6.09 0.30
CA LYS A 86 4.41 7.43 0.86
C LYS A 86 3.12 8.08 1.35
N VAL A 87 2.03 7.99 0.57
CA VAL A 87 0.68 8.48 0.93
C VAL A 87 0.20 7.82 2.23
N ILE A 88 0.21 6.49 2.28
CA ILE A 88 -0.18 5.70 3.45
C ILE A 88 0.68 6.06 4.67
N GLY A 89 1.99 6.20 4.48
CA GLY A 89 2.90 6.63 5.53
C GLY A 89 2.62 8.03 6.08
N LYS A 90 2.21 8.97 5.21
CA LYS A 90 1.84 10.35 5.59
C LYS A 90 0.55 10.36 6.41
N ARG A 91 -0.48 9.62 5.99
CA ARG A 91 -1.77 9.52 6.71
C ARG A 91 -1.57 8.99 8.13
N ARG A 92 -0.83 7.89 8.30
CA ARG A 92 -0.52 7.33 9.63
C ARG A 92 0.25 8.31 10.53
N ARG A 93 1.22 9.06 9.97
CA ARG A 93 1.96 10.08 10.74
C ARG A 93 1.08 11.26 11.14
N ALA A 94 0.19 11.70 10.24
CA ALA A 94 -0.75 12.79 10.51
C ALA A 94 -1.73 12.41 11.62
N GLU A 95 -2.29 11.20 11.60
CA GLU A 95 -3.16 10.68 12.66
C GLU A 95 -2.44 10.59 14.01
N ILE A 96 -1.26 9.94 14.06
CA ILE A 96 -0.48 9.83 15.30
C ILE A 96 -0.11 11.21 15.85
N THR A 97 0.22 12.17 14.99
CA THR A 97 0.54 13.55 15.40
C THR A 97 -0.69 14.28 15.94
N ARG A 98 -1.85 14.14 15.29
CA ARG A 98 -3.13 14.69 15.76
C ARG A 98 -3.55 14.08 17.11
N TYR A 99 -3.45 12.76 17.28
CA TYR A 99 -3.75 12.10 18.56
C TYR A 99 -2.77 12.50 19.67
N ARG A 100 -1.49 12.69 19.37
CA ARG A 100 -0.51 13.23 20.34
C ARG A 100 -0.76 14.71 20.65
N ALA A 101 -1.27 15.49 19.71
CA ALA A 101 -1.69 16.87 19.96
C ALA A 101 -2.96 16.91 20.82
N TYR A 102 -3.93 16.02 20.56
CA TYR A 102 -5.13 15.84 21.37
C TYR A 102 -4.80 15.43 22.81
N ALA A 103 -3.99 14.39 22.99
CA ALA A 103 -3.54 13.93 24.31
C ALA A 103 -2.80 15.01 25.12
N ARG A 104 -2.27 16.05 24.46
CA ARG A 104 -1.61 17.20 25.09
C ARG A 104 -2.52 18.42 25.29
N SER A 105 -3.60 18.56 24.52
CA SER A 105 -4.44 19.77 24.49
C SER A 105 -5.86 19.55 25.00
N GLY A 106 -6.34 18.31 25.09
CA GLY A 106 -7.70 17.97 25.53
C GLY A 106 -8.82 18.35 24.55
N VAL A 107 -8.49 18.90 23.37
CA VAL A 107 -9.48 19.34 22.36
C VAL A 107 -9.53 18.32 21.23
N PRO A 108 -10.67 17.61 21.02
CA PRO A 108 -10.81 16.63 19.96
C PRO A 108 -10.50 17.28 18.60
N PRO A 109 -9.68 16.66 17.73
CA PRO A 109 -9.52 17.16 16.38
C PRO A 109 -10.88 17.07 15.67
N ALA A 110 -11.26 18.12 14.92
CA ALA A 110 -12.42 18.08 14.06
C ALA A 110 -12.33 16.84 13.17
N GLU A 111 -13.33 15.97 13.25
CA GLU A 111 -13.38 14.75 12.45
C GLU A 111 -13.35 15.14 10.97
N PRO A 112 -12.40 14.63 10.17
CA PRO A 112 -12.73 14.39 8.77
C PRO A 112 -13.83 13.32 8.80
N SER A 113 -15.02 13.66 8.30
CA SER A 113 -16.07 12.68 8.05
C SER A 113 -15.48 11.45 7.37
N GLY A 114 -15.45 10.35 8.09
CA GLY A 114 -14.72 9.13 7.74
C GLY A 114 -14.71 8.23 8.96
N GLY A 115 -15.93 7.89 9.40
CA GLY A 115 -16.17 7.16 10.63
C GLY A 115 -15.40 5.85 10.65
N LEU A 116 -14.87 5.52 11.83
CA LEU A 116 -14.59 4.15 12.22
C LEU A 116 -15.92 3.36 12.17
N VAL A 117 -16.27 2.80 11.02
CA VAL A 117 -17.47 1.96 10.88
C VAL A 117 -17.14 0.67 10.15
N GLU A 118 -16.81 -0.33 10.97
CA GLU A 118 -17.24 -1.74 10.96
C GLU A 118 -17.33 -2.61 9.67
N ASP A 119 -17.21 -2.13 8.44
CA ASP A 119 -17.47 -2.98 7.25
C ASP A 119 -16.23 -3.56 6.55
N GLY A 120 -15.02 -3.08 6.88
CA GLY A 120 -13.76 -3.73 6.47
C GLY A 120 -13.40 -4.96 7.33
N VAL A 121 -14.20 -5.22 8.36
CA VAL A 121 -13.96 -6.19 9.43
C VAL A 121 -14.16 -7.62 8.95
N THR A 122 -14.96 -7.89 7.92
CA THR A 122 -15.35 -9.28 7.60
C THR A 122 -14.20 -10.16 7.06
N THR A 123 -13.13 -9.58 6.51
CA THR A 123 -11.95 -10.35 6.05
C THR A 123 -10.75 -10.26 7.00
N LEU A 124 -10.64 -9.20 7.83
CA LEU A 124 -9.57 -9.01 8.81
C LEU A 124 -9.96 -9.47 10.24
N ALA A 125 -11.24 -9.58 10.56
CA ALA A 125 -11.74 -10.18 11.81
C ALA A 125 -11.42 -11.66 11.94
N VAL A 126 -11.17 -12.34 10.81
CA VAL A 126 -10.86 -13.77 10.79
C VAL A 126 -9.45 -14.06 11.36
N ASN A 127 -8.62 -13.04 11.63
CA ASN A 127 -7.29 -13.27 12.19
C ASN A 127 -6.71 -12.08 13.00
N LEU A 128 -7.42 -11.67 14.06
CA LEU A 128 -6.93 -10.68 15.06
C LEU A 128 -5.44 -10.86 15.45
N PRO A 129 -4.90 -12.09 15.63
CA PRO A 129 -3.48 -12.29 15.93
C PRO A 129 -2.54 -11.81 14.80
N LEU A 130 -2.91 -12.04 13.54
CA LEU A 130 -2.14 -11.57 12.39
C LEU A 130 -2.19 -10.04 12.28
N VAL A 131 -3.35 -9.43 12.51
CA VAL A 131 -3.51 -7.97 12.51
C VAL A 131 -2.62 -7.33 13.58
N ALA A 132 -2.64 -7.86 14.80
CA ALA A 132 -1.78 -7.39 15.89
C ALA A 132 -0.28 -7.58 15.56
N ALA A 133 0.09 -8.74 14.99
CA ALA A 133 1.46 -9.03 14.58
C ALA A 133 1.97 -8.04 13.52
N LEU A 134 1.13 -7.72 12.51
CA LEU A 134 1.44 -6.73 11.49
C LEU A 134 1.52 -5.31 12.08
N ALA A 135 0.65 -4.96 13.03
CA ALA A 135 0.65 -3.64 13.68
C ALA A 135 1.94 -3.38 14.48
N ALA A 136 2.52 -4.43 15.07
CA ALA A 136 3.77 -4.39 15.84
C ALA A 136 5.05 -4.30 14.98
N LEU A 137 4.95 -4.46 13.66
CA LEU A 137 6.09 -4.27 12.77
C LEU A 137 6.48 -2.79 12.66
N GLN A 138 7.78 -2.55 12.48
CA GLN A 138 8.24 -1.22 12.05
C GLN A 138 7.65 -0.93 10.67
N ALA A 139 7.23 0.32 10.42
CA ALA A 139 6.59 0.69 9.16
C ALA A 139 7.37 0.21 7.93
N ARG A 140 8.69 0.44 7.90
CA ARG A 140 9.58 0.00 6.82
C ARG A 140 9.63 -1.52 6.59
N ASP A 141 9.50 -2.32 7.65
CA ASP A 141 9.52 -3.79 7.56
C ASP A 141 8.16 -4.29 7.06
N ARG A 142 7.10 -3.67 7.54
CA ARG A 142 5.72 -3.95 7.15
C ARG A 142 5.49 -3.61 5.68
N ASP A 143 6.00 -2.48 5.19
CA ASP A 143 5.80 -2.05 3.81
C ASP A 143 6.42 -3.05 2.84
N VAL A 144 7.65 -3.50 3.11
CA VAL A 144 8.29 -4.58 2.34
C VAL A 144 7.47 -5.86 2.37
N LEU A 145 7.02 -6.30 3.55
CA LEU A 145 6.23 -7.52 3.68
C LEU A 145 4.92 -7.45 2.89
N LEU A 146 4.20 -6.34 2.98
CA LEU A 146 2.89 -6.18 2.35
C LEU A 146 2.99 -5.95 0.85
N LEU A 147 4.03 -5.27 0.35
CA LEU A 147 4.25 -5.13 -1.09
C LEU A 147 4.54 -6.49 -1.74
N VAL A 148 5.33 -7.35 -1.09
CA VAL A 148 5.55 -8.72 -1.59
C VAL A 148 4.28 -9.57 -1.46
N ALA A 149 3.63 -9.55 -0.30
CA ALA A 149 2.56 -10.51 0.00
C ALA A 149 1.19 -10.13 -0.58
N TRP A 150 0.90 -8.84 -0.77
CA TRP A 150 -0.42 -8.36 -1.21
C TRP A 150 -0.40 -7.61 -2.53
N ALA A 151 0.69 -6.89 -2.84
CA ALA A 151 0.87 -6.27 -4.15
C ALA A 151 1.62 -7.20 -5.14
N GLU A 152 2.06 -8.37 -4.67
CA GLU A 152 2.73 -9.40 -5.46
C GLU A 152 3.98 -8.89 -6.22
N LEU A 153 4.61 -7.84 -5.68
CA LEU A 153 5.84 -7.30 -6.26
C LEU A 153 7.02 -8.23 -5.96
N THR A 154 7.87 -8.40 -6.98
CA THR A 154 9.20 -9.00 -6.88
C THR A 154 10.11 -8.18 -5.98
N TYR A 155 11.26 -8.73 -5.57
CA TYR A 155 12.14 -8.02 -4.65
C TYR A 155 12.80 -6.80 -5.31
N GLU A 156 13.03 -6.90 -6.61
CA GLU A 156 13.55 -5.85 -7.49
C GLU A 156 12.52 -4.72 -7.63
N GLU A 157 11.26 -5.05 -7.87
CA GLU A 157 10.16 -4.06 -7.92
C GLU A 157 9.94 -3.40 -6.55
N VAL A 158 10.03 -4.14 -5.44
CA VAL A 158 9.94 -3.54 -4.09
C VAL A 158 11.13 -2.61 -3.82
N ALA A 159 12.32 -2.98 -4.27
CA ALA A 159 13.51 -2.15 -4.15
C ALA A 159 13.33 -0.81 -4.89
N GLN A 160 12.79 -0.87 -6.12
CA GLN A 160 12.44 0.31 -6.91
C GLN A 160 11.34 1.14 -6.24
N ALA A 161 10.24 0.50 -5.83
CA ALA A 161 9.10 1.18 -5.22
C ALA A 161 9.47 1.96 -3.95
N LEU A 162 10.33 1.37 -3.11
CA LEU A 162 10.72 1.94 -1.83
C LEU A 162 12.04 2.72 -1.87
N ASP A 163 12.71 2.77 -3.02
CA ASP A 163 14.03 3.37 -3.21
C ASP A 163 15.07 2.85 -2.19
N ILE A 164 15.24 1.52 -2.17
CA ILE A 164 16.19 0.82 -1.29
C ILE A 164 16.91 -0.31 -2.01
N PRO A 165 18.12 -0.72 -1.58
CA PRO A 165 18.81 -1.87 -2.17
C PRO A 165 18.03 -3.18 -2.03
N VAL A 166 18.10 -4.07 -3.03
CA VAL A 166 17.47 -5.41 -2.99
C VAL A 166 17.94 -6.23 -1.77
N GLY A 167 19.20 -6.08 -1.35
CA GLY A 167 19.70 -6.70 -0.11
C GLY A 167 18.98 -6.19 1.15
N THR A 168 18.58 -4.92 1.16
CA THR A 168 17.74 -4.33 2.22
C THR A 168 16.31 -4.89 2.18
N VAL A 169 15.74 -5.11 0.99
CA VAL A 169 14.44 -5.78 0.84
C VAL A 169 14.48 -7.17 1.49
N ARG A 170 15.46 -8.00 1.12
CA ARG A 170 15.63 -9.36 1.66
C ARG A 170 15.78 -9.37 3.19
N SER A 171 16.64 -8.51 3.73
CA SER A 171 16.87 -8.44 5.18
C SER A 171 15.66 -7.93 5.97
N ARG A 172 14.92 -6.93 5.45
CA ARG A 172 13.67 -6.44 6.05
C ARG A 172 12.57 -7.50 6.00
N LEU A 173 12.41 -8.18 4.86
CA LEU A 173 11.42 -9.24 4.70
C LEU A 173 11.66 -10.40 5.66
N ASN A 174 12.91 -10.86 5.78
CA ASN A 174 13.28 -11.90 6.74
C ASN A 174 12.96 -11.50 8.19
N ARG A 175 13.27 -10.26 8.56
CA ARG A 175 12.96 -9.71 9.89
C ARG A 175 11.45 -9.64 10.13
N ALA A 176 10.68 -9.16 9.15
CA ALA A 176 9.23 -9.06 9.22
C ALA A 176 8.59 -10.45 9.40
N ARG A 177 8.96 -11.41 8.55
CA ARG A 177 8.49 -12.80 8.62
C ARG A 177 8.80 -13.46 9.97
N LYS A 178 10.02 -13.27 10.49
CA LYS A 178 10.41 -13.78 11.81
C LYS A 178 9.53 -13.23 12.92
N LYS A 179 9.28 -11.91 12.93
CA LYS A 179 8.43 -11.26 13.95
C LYS A 179 6.97 -11.72 13.86
N VAL A 180 6.41 -11.81 12.66
CA VAL A 180 5.04 -12.28 12.46
C VAL A 180 4.90 -13.72 12.94
N ARG A 181 5.82 -14.61 12.57
CA ARG A 181 5.83 -16.01 13.04
C ARG A 181 5.88 -16.10 14.57
N GLN A 182 6.80 -15.38 15.20
CA GLN A 182 6.92 -15.35 16.66
C GLN A 182 5.66 -14.85 17.37
N ALA A 183 4.97 -13.86 16.80
CA ALA A 183 3.73 -13.35 17.36
C ALA A 183 2.59 -14.39 17.27
N LEU A 184 2.45 -15.03 16.12
CA LEU A 184 1.44 -16.08 15.90
C LEU A 184 1.70 -17.32 16.78
N ASP A 185 2.96 -17.72 16.96
CA ASP A 185 3.35 -18.84 17.83
C ASP A 185 3.06 -18.56 19.32
N ARG A 186 3.15 -17.30 19.75
CA ARG A 186 2.79 -16.92 21.12
C ARG A 186 1.28 -17.02 21.34
N THR A 187 0.49 -16.51 20.39
CA THR A 187 -0.97 -16.57 20.50
C THR A 187 -1.51 -18.00 20.47
N SER A 188 -0.92 -18.89 19.67
CA SER A 188 -1.32 -20.31 19.65
C SER A 188 -1.02 -21.02 20.98
N LYS A 189 0.13 -20.73 21.61
CA LYS A 189 0.48 -21.26 22.94
C LYS A 189 -0.44 -20.75 24.04
N THR A 190 -0.80 -19.46 24.03
CA THR A 190 -1.75 -18.88 25.00
C THR A 190 -3.15 -19.51 24.89
N ARG A 191 -3.61 -19.82 23.67
CA ARG A 191 -4.90 -20.51 23.49
C ARG A 191 -4.91 -21.94 24.01
N ARG A 192 -3.80 -22.67 23.89
CA ARG A 192 -3.70 -24.07 24.31
C ARG A 192 -3.61 -24.22 25.83
N GLY A 193 -2.87 -23.34 26.51
CA GLY A 193 -2.71 -23.39 27.97
C GLY A 193 -3.94 -22.93 28.77
N GLY A 194 -4.90 -22.25 28.15
CA GLY A 194 -6.17 -21.90 28.80
C GLY A 194 -7.28 -22.94 28.65
N GLN A 195 -7.00 -24.05 27.96
CA GLN A 195 -7.97 -25.12 27.68
C GLN A 195 -7.73 -26.38 28.53
N ASP A 196 -6.65 -26.40 29.32
CA ASP A 196 -6.23 -27.53 30.17
C ASP A 196 -6.56 -27.30 31.67
N ASP A 197 -7.23 -26.19 32.03
CA ASP A 197 -7.53 -25.76 33.42
C ASP A 197 -9.04 -25.86 33.79
N GLU A 198 -9.85 -26.63 33.04
CA GLU A 198 -11.29 -26.85 33.30
C GLU A 198 -11.63 -28.35 33.37
#